data_AF-A0A844GIS1-F1
#
_entry.id   AF-A0A844GIS1-F1
#
_cell.length_a   1.000
_cell.length_b   1.000
_cell.length_c   1.000
_cell.angle_alpha   90.00
_cell.angle_beta   90.00
_cell.angle_gamma   90.00
#
_symmetry.space_group_name_H-M   'P 1'
#
loop_
_entity.id
_entity.type
_entity.pdbx_description
1 polymer ?
#
loop_
_entity_poly.entity_id
_entity_poly.type
_entity_poly.pdbx_seq_one_letter_code
_entity_poly.pdbx_strand_id
1 'polypeptide(L)'
;MNEIRDLIVGIDFGKEHSQICYYDRKAGEPRSLSMKVGGSQYEAPTCLCRRVEQKDYCVGLEAEYFAREKGGIMIDDLYGICQKREKVMVAGTETEPWGLLAQFLNGMLKFLGITELVKNTKCVIVTLPKLGDIQVENFQKAFESLGFPNDKYMLQDYAESFYYYVLSQKKEIWNRSVAWYAFTPEKVIFRKLTLNGGTRPVLVKLEDPVETELPMEEEERDTEFYRFAQKTLGKDLYSSIQITGEGFSQDWAVQSVKLLCYQKRKVYYGNNLFARGACEAGKERLEDKSLKGYRFLSDSLVMADVGMEMRVMGSPTYYPLIQAGNNWYDCKASCELILDNTEELVFTISTFENPEKRRVGMMLPGIPPRPNKTTRLSLELQYVSQKECRVTVKDLGFGEMFPSSGKVWTETVEW
;
A
#
# COMPACT_ATOMS: atom_id res chain seq x y z
N MET A 1 12.32 20.43 -13.76
CA MET A 1 10.87 20.31 -13.59
C MET A 1 10.22 21.56 -14.20
N ASN A 2 9.16 21.41 -15.00
CA ASN A 2 8.54 22.55 -15.71
C ASN A 2 7.34 23.16 -14.98
N GLU A 3 6.79 22.44 -14.01
CA GLU A 3 5.64 22.88 -13.21
C GLU A 3 5.98 22.82 -11.74
N ILE A 4 5.52 23.81 -10.99
CA ILE A 4 5.87 24.01 -9.57
C ILE A 4 4.58 24.07 -8.73
N ARG A 5 3.42 23.73 -9.30
CA ARG A 5 2.11 23.73 -8.62
C ARG A 5 1.31 22.49 -8.97
N ASP A 6 0.42 22.08 -8.07
CA ASP A 6 -0.46 20.92 -8.19
C ASP A 6 0.25 19.64 -8.64
N LEU A 7 1.43 19.40 -8.05
CA LEU A 7 2.23 18.22 -8.36
C LEU A 7 1.55 16.94 -7.87
N ILE A 8 1.62 15.91 -8.71
CA ILE A 8 1.31 14.54 -8.32
C ILE A 8 2.65 13.82 -8.27
N VAL A 9 2.97 13.27 -7.10
CA VAL A 9 4.26 12.64 -6.81
C VAL A 9 4.03 11.18 -6.49
N GLY A 10 4.83 10.30 -7.10
CA GLY A 10 4.89 8.89 -6.75
C GLY A 10 6.23 8.57 -6.09
N ILE A 11 6.21 7.94 -4.93
CA ILE A 11 7.41 7.47 -4.22
C ILE A 11 7.33 5.95 -4.13
N ASP A 12 8.34 5.27 -4.63
CA ASP A 12 8.61 3.88 -4.28
C ASP A 12 9.46 3.86 -3.01
N PHE A 13 8.91 3.32 -1.93
CA PHE A 13 9.60 3.07 -0.68
C PHE A 13 9.90 1.57 -0.57
N GLY A 14 10.97 1.15 -1.22
CA GLY A 14 11.44 -0.23 -1.22
C GLY A 14 12.37 -0.54 -0.04
N LYS A 15 12.67 -1.82 0.15
CA LYS A 15 13.48 -2.30 1.29
C LYS A 15 14.90 -1.75 1.28
N GLU A 16 15.55 -1.85 0.13
CA GLU A 16 16.95 -1.46 -0.07
C GLU A 16 17.06 -0.15 -0.84
N HIS A 17 16.20 0.03 -1.84
CA HIS A 17 16.19 1.17 -2.73
C HIS A 17 14.80 1.81 -2.78
N SER A 18 14.80 3.13 -2.92
CA SER A 18 13.65 3.98 -3.09
C SER A 18 13.80 4.85 -4.33
N GLN A 19 12.68 5.25 -4.92
CA GLN A 19 12.66 6.13 -6.09
C GLN A 19 11.56 7.19 -5.95
N ILE A 20 11.72 8.31 -6.65
CA ILE A 20 10.69 9.36 -6.72
C ILE A 20 10.41 9.73 -8.18
N CYS A 21 9.12 9.87 -8.48
CA CYS A 21 8.57 10.30 -9.75
C CYS A 21 7.63 11.48 -9.54
N TYR A 22 7.48 12.32 -10.56
CA TYR A 22 6.42 13.33 -10.62
C TYR A 22 5.70 13.23 -11.96
N TYR A 23 4.42 13.63 -12.00
CA TYR A 23 3.66 13.65 -13.24
C TYR A 23 4.07 14.87 -14.07
N ASP A 24 4.71 14.67 -15.23
CA ASP A 24 5.05 15.75 -16.14
C ASP A 24 3.86 16.01 -17.07
N ARG A 25 3.05 17.03 -16.76
CA ARG A 25 1.84 17.34 -17.52
C ARG A 25 2.10 17.68 -18.98
N LYS A 26 3.29 18.23 -19.30
CA LYS A 26 3.67 18.55 -20.68
C LYS A 26 3.95 17.27 -21.47
N ALA A 27 4.60 16.29 -20.84
CA ALA A 27 4.85 15.00 -21.45
C ALA A 27 3.62 14.07 -21.43
N GLY A 28 2.68 14.31 -20.51
CA GLY A 28 1.52 13.45 -20.29
C GLY A 28 1.88 12.11 -19.65
N GLU A 29 2.98 12.05 -18.89
CA GLU A 29 3.45 10.83 -18.24
C GLU A 29 4.28 11.12 -16.98
N PRO A 30 4.38 10.14 -16.05
CA PRO A 30 5.31 10.20 -14.93
C PRO A 30 6.76 10.18 -15.37
N ARG A 31 7.58 11.03 -14.75
CA ARG A 31 9.03 11.09 -14.94
C ARG A 31 9.76 10.83 -13.63
N SER A 32 10.70 9.89 -13.67
CA SER A 32 11.62 9.60 -12.58
C SER A 32 12.59 10.76 -12.36
N LEU A 33 12.86 11.08 -11.10
CA LEU A 33 13.83 12.09 -10.72
C LEU A 33 15.18 11.43 -10.48
N SER A 34 16.23 12.05 -11.01
CA SER A 34 17.60 11.62 -10.76
C SER A 34 18.05 12.10 -9.39
N MET A 35 18.62 11.19 -8.60
CA MET A 35 19.22 11.44 -7.29
C MET A 35 20.54 12.21 -7.38
N LYS A 36 21.12 12.29 -8.59
CA LYS A 36 22.34 13.04 -8.86
C LYS A 36 22.08 14.07 -9.95
N VAL A 37 22.34 15.34 -9.66
CA VAL A 37 22.18 16.43 -10.63
C VAL A 37 22.98 16.10 -11.90
N GLY A 38 22.29 16.08 -13.04
CA GLY A 38 22.89 15.77 -14.35
C GLY A 38 23.24 14.29 -14.60
N GLY A 39 22.92 13.38 -13.67
CA GLY A 39 23.12 11.94 -13.80
C GLY A 39 21.85 11.18 -14.19
N SER A 40 22.00 9.87 -14.41
CA SER A 40 20.91 8.92 -14.70
C SER A 40 20.68 7.93 -13.56
N GLN A 41 21.01 8.31 -12.33
CA GLN A 41 20.84 7.48 -11.15
C GLN A 41 19.50 7.81 -10.48
N TYR A 42 18.50 6.95 -10.67
CA TYR A 42 17.13 7.17 -10.19
C TYR A 42 16.84 6.50 -8.84
N GLU A 43 17.63 5.49 -8.48
CA GLU A 43 17.52 4.79 -7.20
C GLU A 43 18.36 5.48 -6.13
N ALA A 44 17.74 5.69 -4.98
CA ALA A 44 18.37 6.10 -3.75
C ALA A 44 18.30 4.93 -2.75
N PRO A 45 19.39 4.60 -2.05
CA PRO A 45 19.31 3.68 -0.91
C PRO A 45 18.25 4.14 0.10
N THR A 46 17.44 3.23 0.62
CA THR A 46 16.36 3.51 1.59
C THR A 46 16.95 3.73 2.99
N CYS A 47 17.77 4.77 3.13
CA CYS A 47 18.51 5.06 4.34
C CYS A 47 18.48 6.55 4.70
N LEU A 48 18.80 6.84 5.95
CA LEU A 48 19.06 8.17 6.50
C LEU A 48 20.45 8.23 7.09
N CYS A 49 21.02 9.43 7.12
CA CYS A 49 22.19 9.72 7.92
C CYS A 49 21.93 10.94 8.79
N ARG A 50 22.13 10.76 10.10
CA ARG A 50 22.12 11.85 11.07
C ARG A 50 23.46 12.57 11.02
N ARG A 51 23.44 13.81 10.53
CA ARG A 51 24.62 14.68 10.51
C ARG A 51 24.79 15.35 11.87
N VAL A 52 25.79 14.90 12.65
CA VAL A 52 25.95 15.28 14.06
C VAL A 52 26.24 16.78 14.21
N GLU A 53 27.11 17.34 13.37
CA GLU A 53 27.48 18.76 13.42
C GLU A 53 26.34 19.67 12.96
N GLN A 54 25.73 19.37 11.82
CA GLN A 54 24.66 20.16 11.20
C GLN A 54 23.32 20.01 11.91
N LYS A 55 23.19 18.97 12.76
CA LYS A 55 21.98 18.63 13.49
C LYS A 55 20.75 18.46 12.58
N ASP A 56 20.94 17.94 11.38
CA ASP A 56 19.88 17.56 10.45
C ASP A 56 20.05 16.12 9.91
N TYR A 57 19.31 15.78 8.87
CA TYR A 57 19.34 14.47 8.21
C TYR A 57 19.50 14.63 6.70
N CYS A 58 20.23 13.71 6.08
CA CYS A 58 20.26 13.51 4.62
C CYS A 58 19.82 12.07 4.28
N VAL A 59 19.43 11.84 3.02
CA VAL A 59 18.85 10.58 2.53
C VAL A 59 19.65 9.98 1.37
N GLY A 60 19.51 8.68 1.14
CA GLY A 60 20.04 8.02 -0.06
C GLY A 60 21.56 8.12 -0.18
N LEU A 61 22.04 8.45 -1.38
CA LEU A 61 23.48 8.54 -1.66
C LEU A 61 24.20 9.58 -0.80
N GLU A 62 23.49 10.67 -0.44
CA GLU A 62 24.05 11.66 0.48
C GLU A 62 24.19 11.07 1.89
N ALA A 63 23.23 10.23 2.32
CA ALA A 63 23.33 9.55 3.61
C ALA A 63 24.55 8.62 3.68
N GLU A 64 24.74 7.77 2.68
CA GLU A 64 25.91 6.89 2.58
C GLU A 64 27.22 7.68 2.60
N TYR A 65 27.30 8.75 1.81
CA TYR A 65 28.50 9.59 1.75
C TYR A 65 28.83 10.21 3.11
N PHE A 66 27.85 10.82 3.79
CA PHE A 66 28.11 11.47 5.09
C PHE A 66 28.40 10.47 6.20
N ALA A 67 27.77 9.29 6.19
CA ALA A 67 28.06 8.24 7.15
C ALA A 67 29.51 7.74 6.99
N ARG A 68 29.93 7.49 5.74
CA ARG A 68 31.26 6.93 5.43
C ARG A 68 32.39 7.97 5.58
N GLU A 69 32.20 9.17 5.06
CA GLU A 69 33.29 10.14 4.85
C GLU A 69 33.27 11.30 5.85
N LYS A 70 32.17 11.50 6.59
CA LYS A 70 31.96 12.66 7.48
C LYS A 70 31.55 12.30 8.90
N GLY A 71 31.58 11.01 9.26
CA GLY A 71 31.27 10.54 10.62
C GLY A 71 29.81 10.72 11.03
N GLY A 72 28.88 10.79 10.06
CA GLY A 72 27.45 10.79 10.34
C GLY A 72 26.97 9.42 10.83
N ILE A 73 25.83 9.39 11.53
CA ILE A 73 25.26 8.14 12.05
C ILE A 73 24.26 7.59 11.03
N MET A 74 24.60 6.43 10.46
CA MET A 74 23.78 5.74 9.46
C MET A 74 22.56 5.07 10.08
N ILE A 75 21.45 5.10 9.35
CA ILE A 75 20.20 4.40 9.64
C ILE A 75 19.77 3.73 8.32
N ASP A 76 20.10 2.46 8.17
CA ASP A 76 20.04 1.70 6.91
C ASP A 76 18.77 0.83 6.76
N ASP A 77 18.21 0.30 7.84
CA ASP A 77 16.97 -0.49 7.81
C ASP A 77 15.70 0.36 8.05
N LEU A 78 15.50 1.43 7.27
CA LEU A 78 14.30 2.26 7.44
C LEU A 78 12.99 1.50 7.17
N TYR A 79 13.04 0.53 6.26
CA TYR A 79 11.88 -0.31 5.98
C TYR A 79 11.48 -1.16 7.18
N GLY A 80 12.43 -1.83 7.84
CA GLY A 80 12.17 -2.61 9.05
C GLY A 80 11.84 -1.73 10.27
N ILE A 81 12.40 -0.52 10.35
CA ILE A 81 12.07 0.45 11.40
C ILE A 81 10.61 0.90 11.29
N CYS A 82 10.10 1.20 10.08
CA CYS A 82 8.72 1.66 9.94
C CYS A 82 7.67 0.58 10.24
N GLN A 83 8.09 -0.69 10.35
CA GLN A 83 7.26 -1.82 10.77
C GLN A 83 7.10 -1.96 12.30
N LYS A 84 7.77 -1.11 13.07
CA LYS A 84 7.90 -1.21 14.52
C LYS A 84 7.28 -0.02 15.23
N ARG A 85 6.95 -0.19 16.53
CA ARG A 85 6.52 0.90 17.43
C ARG A 85 7.64 1.31 18.37
N GLU A 86 8.66 0.48 18.51
CA GLU A 86 9.80 0.70 19.37
C GLU A 86 10.61 1.90 18.88
N LYS A 87 10.93 2.79 19.82
CA LYS A 87 11.81 3.93 19.53
C LYS A 87 13.21 3.45 19.18
N VAL A 88 13.86 4.19 18.28
CA VAL A 88 15.22 3.94 17.82
C VAL A 88 16.15 4.97 18.46
N MET A 89 17.27 4.52 19.03
CA MET A 89 18.30 5.41 19.55
C MET A 89 19.13 6.00 18.42
N VAL A 90 19.05 7.32 18.23
CA VAL A 90 19.84 8.05 17.23
C VAL A 90 20.58 9.21 17.91
N ALA A 91 21.91 9.21 17.83
CA ALA A 91 22.76 10.23 18.46
C ALA A 91 22.44 10.48 19.96
N GLY A 92 22.12 9.43 20.71
CA GLY A 92 21.76 9.53 22.13
C GLY A 92 20.33 10.01 22.41
N THR A 93 19.49 10.15 21.40
CA THR A 93 18.06 10.52 21.53
C THR A 93 17.17 9.38 21.10
N GLU A 94 16.16 9.04 21.91
CA GLU A 94 15.10 8.13 21.50
C GLU A 94 14.22 8.81 20.45
N THR A 95 14.18 8.23 19.25
CA THR A 95 13.42 8.77 18.11
C THR A 95 12.34 7.79 17.71
N GLU A 96 11.12 8.30 17.53
CA GLU A 96 10.01 7.49 17.05
C GLU A 96 10.21 7.06 15.58
N PRO A 97 9.79 5.84 15.19
CA PRO A 97 9.88 5.38 13.80
C PRO A 97 9.25 6.34 12.77
N TRP A 98 8.07 6.89 13.06
CA TRP A 98 7.42 7.88 12.20
C TRP A 98 8.23 9.17 12.05
N GLY A 99 9.02 9.54 13.07
CA GLY A 99 9.87 10.73 13.04
C GLY A 99 11.03 10.56 12.06
N LEU A 100 11.64 9.37 12.02
CA LEU A 100 12.65 9.03 11.01
C LEU A 100 12.04 8.99 9.62
N LEU A 101 10.86 8.37 9.48
CA LEU A 101 10.15 8.32 8.21
C LEU A 101 9.79 9.70 7.66
N ALA A 102 9.41 10.65 8.52
CA ALA A 102 9.18 12.04 8.14
C ALA A 102 10.45 12.71 7.59
N GLN A 103 11.62 12.46 8.20
CA GLN A 103 12.90 12.96 7.67
C GLN A 103 13.22 12.36 6.31
N PHE A 104 12.97 11.06 6.13
CA PHE A 104 13.17 10.39 4.85
C PHE A 104 12.27 10.97 3.75
N LEU A 105 10.96 11.05 4.00
CA LEU A 105 9.99 11.61 3.05
C LEU A 105 10.31 13.07 2.70
N ASN A 106 10.66 13.89 3.69
CA ASN A 106 11.09 15.27 3.46
C ASN A 106 12.36 15.35 2.60
N GLY A 107 13.36 14.49 2.87
CA GLY A 107 14.58 14.38 2.08
C GLY A 107 14.28 14.00 0.62
N MET A 108 13.43 12.99 0.40
CA MET A 108 13.02 12.56 -0.94
C MET A 108 12.25 13.66 -1.68
N LEU A 109 11.31 14.35 -1.02
CA LEU A 109 10.53 15.42 -1.62
C LEU A 109 11.38 16.66 -1.96
N LYS A 110 12.49 16.91 -1.25
CA LYS A 110 13.41 18.02 -1.57
C LYS A 110 14.07 17.86 -2.95
N PHE A 111 14.19 16.65 -3.49
CA PHE A 111 14.67 16.45 -4.88
C PHE A 111 13.73 17.06 -5.93
N LEU A 112 12.49 17.40 -5.57
CA LEU A 112 11.59 18.15 -6.45
C LEU A 112 12.09 19.59 -6.68
N GLY A 113 12.87 20.15 -5.75
CA GLY A 113 13.43 21.51 -5.85
C GLY A 113 12.40 22.62 -5.60
N ILE A 114 11.41 22.39 -4.71
CA ILE A 114 10.26 23.28 -4.51
C ILE A 114 10.21 23.84 -3.08
N THR A 115 10.01 25.15 -2.97
CA THR A 115 10.15 25.92 -1.72
C THR A 115 8.91 25.94 -0.81
N GLU A 116 7.77 25.39 -1.22
CA GLU A 116 6.55 25.20 -0.40
C GLU A 116 5.88 23.86 -0.75
N LEU A 117 6.48 22.74 -0.32
CA LEU A 117 6.10 21.39 -0.76
C LEU A 117 4.59 21.10 -0.59
N VAL A 118 4.04 21.27 0.62
CA VAL A 118 2.63 20.94 0.92
C VAL A 118 1.66 21.74 0.06
N LYS A 119 1.94 23.03 -0.16
CA LYS A 119 1.05 23.93 -0.92
C LYS A 119 1.05 23.59 -2.40
N ASN A 120 2.23 23.24 -2.94
CA ASN A 120 2.43 23.00 -4.35
C ASN A 120 2.25 21.52 -4.75
N THR A 121 2.08 20.63 -3.79
CA THR A 121 1.79 19.22 -4.02
C THR A 121 0.29 18.98 -3.87
N LYS A 122 -0.29 18.44 -4.93
CA LYS A 122 -1.68 18.00 -4.96
C LYS A 122 -1.84 16.69 -4.20
N CYS A 123 -0.96 15.72 -4.45
CA CYS A 123 -0.93 14.46 -3.70
C CYS A 123 0.43 13.75 -3.79
N VAL A 124 0.84 13.11 -2.70
CA VAL A 124 1.99 12.17 -2.65
C VAL A 124 1.47 10.75 -2.50
N ILE A 125 1.80 9.87 -3.43
CA ILE A 125 1.44 8.47 -3.38
C ILE A 125 2.70 7.69 -3.05
N VAL A 126 2.68 6.97 -1.93
CA VAL A 126 3.79 6.11 -1.52
C VAL A 126 3.39 4.67 -1.76
N THR A 127 4.22 3.95 -2.51
CA THR A 127 4.06 2.52 -2.74
C THR A 127 5.11 1.73 -1.99
N LEU A 128 4.70 0.59 -1.43
CA LEU A 128 5.53 -0.30 -0.62
C LEU A 128 5.39 -1.75 -1.10
N PRO A 129 6.38 -2.63 -0.86
CA PRO A 129 6.24 -4.06 -1.13
C PRO A 129 4.97 -4.67 -0.55
N LYS A 130 4.62 -4.29 0.69
CA LYS A 130 3.38 -4.65 1.39
C LYS A 130 2.98 -3.53 2.35
N LEU A 131 1.69 -3.44 2.65
CA LEU A 131 1.15 -2.56 3.68
C LEU A 131 0.84 -3.36 4.94
N GLY A 132 1.34 -2.90 6.08
CA GLY A 132 0.97 -3.38 7.42
C GLY A 132 0.39 -2.24 8.26
N ASP A 133 -0.39 -2.57 9.29
CA ASP A 133 -1.05 -1.62 10.20
C ASP A 133 -0.06 -0.63 10.86
N ILE A 134 1.05 -1.13 11.42
CA ILE A 134 2.07 -0.30 12.06
C ILE A 134 2.76 0.61 11.03
N GLN A 135 3.05 0.09 9.84
CA GLN A 135 3.65 0.89 8.77
C GLN A 135 2.73 2.03 8.37
N VAL A 136 1.45 1.73 8.13
CA VAL A 136 0.46 2.75 7.76
C VAL A 136 0.35 3.82 8.85
N GLU A 137 0.26 3.44 10.12
CA GLU A 137 0.24 4.40 11.23
C GLU A 137 1.49 5.30 11.23
N ASN A 138 2.67 4.72 11.03
CA ASN A 138 3.92 5.48 10.99
C ASN A 138 3.96 6.45 9.79
N PHE A 139 3.46 6.05 8.61
CA PHE A 139 3.34 6.95 7.45
C PHE A 139 2.34 8.08 7.70
N GLN A 140 1.17 7.78 8.27
CA GLN A 140 0.15 8.78 8.57
C GLN A 140 0.70 9.86 9.53
N LYS A 141 1.34 9.44 10.63
CA LYS A 141 2.02 10.36 11.57
C LYS A 141 3.15 11.14 10.91
N ALA A 142 3.93 10.49 10.03
CA ALA A 142 5.00 11.16 9.30
C ALA A 142 4.45 12.27 8.39
N PHE A 143 3.43 12.00 7.58
CA PHE A 143 2.80 13.00 6.72
C PHE A 143 2.13 14.14 7.51
N GLU A 144 1.42 13.81 8.60
CA GLU A 144 0.83 14.80 9.51
C GLU A 144 1.92 15.75 10.05
N SER A 145 3.05 15.21 10.52
CA SER A 145 4.18 16.01 11.02
C SER A 145 4.83 16.90 9.96
N LEU A 146 4.72 16.52 8.68
CA LEU A 146 5.18 17.31 7.53
C LEU A 146 4.14 18.33 7.06
N GLY A 147 2.97 18.38 7.70
CA GLY A 147 1.87 19.29 7.37
C GLY A 147 1.00 18.83 6.19
N PHE A 148 1.15 17.58 5.73
CA PHE A 148 0.27 17.03 4.70
C PHE A 148 -1.05 16.57 5.34
N PRO A 149 -2.21 17.13 4.94
CA PRO A 149 -3.50 16.61 5.35
C PRO A 149 -3.78 15.25 4.71
N ASN A 150 -4.72 14.49 5.30
CA ASN A 150 -5.05 13.11 4.91
C ASN A 150 -5.50 12.94 3.45
N ASP A 151 -6.00 14.00 2.82
CA ASP A 151 -6.42 14.00 1.41
C ASP A 151 -5.29 14.30 0.42
N LYS A 152 -4.10 14.65 0.92
CA LYS A 152 -2.90 14.97 0.12
C LYS A 152 -1.83 13.88 0.12
N TYR A 153 -2.09 12.72 0.70
CA TYR A 153 -1.24 11.56 0.54
C TYR A 153 -2.04 10.27 0.43
N MET A 154 -1.43 9.24 -0.15
CA MET A 154 -2.04 7.93 -0.31
C MET A 154 -0.98 6.85 -0.15
N LEU A 155 -1.35 5.73 0.44
CA LEU A 155 -0.50 4.56 0.58
C LEU A 155 -1.07 3.44 -0.29
N GLN A 156 -0.19 2.72 -0.97
CA GLN A 156 -0.56 1.54 -1.74
C GLN A 156 0.56 0.51 -1.69
N ASP A 157 0.26 -0.70 -2.13
CA ASP A 157 1.26 -1.74 -2.29
C ASP A 157 1.77 -1.83 -3.75
N TYR A 158 2.80 -2.65 -3.96
CA TYR A 158 3.38 -2.90 -5.28
C TYR A 158 2.39 -3.52 -6.25
N ALA A 159 1.40 -4.29 -5.79
CA ALA A 159 0.41 -4.90 -6.67
C ALA A 159 -0.52 -3.83 -7.28
N GLU A 160 -0.98 -2.90 -6.45
CA GLU A 160 -1.80 -1.77 -6.88
C GLU A 160 -0.99 -0.79 -7.75
N SER A 161 0.26 -0.52 -7.37
CA SER A 161 1.15 0.28 -8.20
C SER A 161 1.41 -0.36 -9.57
N PHE A 162 1.60 -1.68 -9.62
CA PHE A 162 1.76 -2.42 -10.86
C PHE A 162 0.51 -2.33 -11.73
N TYR A 163 -0.67 -2.44 -11.13
CA TYR A 163 -1.95 -2.26 -11.80
C TYR A 163 -2.05 -0.89 -12.49
N TYR A 164 -1.80 0.20 -11.77
CA TYR A 164 -1.88 1.55 -12.34
C TYR A 164 -0.82 1.77 -13.41
N TYR A 165 0.41 1.31 -13.20
CA TYR A 165 1.47 1.38 -14.21
C TYR A 165 1.09 0.66 -15.51
N VAL A 166 0.50 -0.52 -15.43
CA VAL A 166 0.13 -1.31 -16.61
C VAL A 166 -1.07 -0.71 -17.33
N LEU A 167 -2.14 -0.33 -16.61
CA LEU A 167 -3.38 0.12 -17.24
C LEU A 167 -3.33 1.58 -17.74
N SER A 168 -2.44 2.42 -17.21
CA SER A 168 -2.18 3.76 -17.78
C SER A 168 -1.41 3.72 -19.10
N GLN A 169 -0.84 2.57 -19.48
CA GLN A 169 -0.15 2.43 -20.75
C GLN A 169 -1.09 2.21 -21.93
N LYS A 170 -0.53 2.24 -23.15
CA LYS A 170 -1.28 1.96 -24.39
C LYS A 170 -1.95 0.59 -24.31
N LYS A 171 -3.19 0.49 -24.82
CA LYS A 171 -4.02 -0.71 -24.74
C LYS A 171 -3.36 -1.99 -25.25
N GLU A 172 -2.46 -1.89 -26.23
CA GLU A 172 -1.67 -3.01 -26.76
C GLU A 172 -0.78 -3.71 -25.71
N ILE A 173 -0.45 -3.01 -24.62
CA ILE A 173 0.41 -3.51 -23.53
C ILE A 173 -0.37 -4.39 -22.55
N TRP A 174 -1.71 -4.28 -22.54
CA TRP A 174 -2.59 -4.93 -21.55
C TRP A 174 -3.94 -5.39 -22.14
N ASN A 175 -4.00 -5.70 -23.44
CA ASN A 175 -5.21 -6.24 -24.08
C ASN A 175 -5.50 -7.72 -23.73
N ARG A 176 -4.55 -8.39 -23.07
CA ARG A 176 -4.54 -9.74 -22.52
C ARG A 176 -3.88 -9.70 -21.14
N SER A 177 -3.49 -10.85 -20.61
CA SER A 177 -2.75 -10.91 -19.35
C SER A 177 -1.40 -10.19 -19.46
N VAL A 178 -0.90 -9.69 -18.33
CA VAL A 178 0.45 -9.12 -18.23
C VAL A 178 1.24 -9.93 -17.22
N ALA A 179 2.44 -10.35 -17.63
CA ALA A 179 3.34 -11.09 -16.76
C ALA A 179 4.25 -10.11 -16.01
N TRP A 180 4.55 -10.43 -14.76
CA TRP A 180 5.53 -9.72 -13.96
C TRP A 180 6.53 -10.72 -13.38
N TYR A 181 7.81 -10.55 -13.71
CA TYR A 181 8.93 -11.25 -13.08
C TYR A 181 9.70 -10.27 -12.19
N ALA A 182 9.77 -10.56 -10.90
CA ALA A 182 10.58 -9.82 -9.94
C ALA A 182 11.79 -10.67 -9.53
N PHE A 183 13.00 -10.19 -9.83
CA PHE A 183 14.25 -10.87 -9.55
C PHE A 183 14.88 -10.37 -8.24
N THR A 184 15.49 -11.30 -7.52
CA THR A 184 16.64 -11.03 -6.64
C THR A 184 17.86 -11.76 -7.24
N PRO A 185 19.07 -11.57 -6.70
CA PRO A 185 20.24 -12.29 -7.19
C PRO A 185 20.06 -13.82 -7.18
N GLU A 186 19.31 -14.37 -6.23
CA GLU A 186 19.15 -15.81 -6.00
C GLU A 186 17.78 -16.36 -6.40
N LYS A 187 16.77 -15.53 -6.72
CA LYS A 187 15.42 -16.03 -7.03
C LYS A 187 14.66 -15.18 -8.02
N VAL A 188 13.61 -15.76 -8.59
CA VAL A 188 12.63 -15.05 -9.41
C VAL A 188 11.22 -15.37 -8.96
N ILE A 189 10.40 -14.32 -8.82
CA ILE A 189 8.99 -14.40 -8.47
C ILE A 189 8.18 -14.00 -9.70
N PHE A 190 7.24 -14.85 -10.10
CA PHE A 190 6.29 -14.60 -11.16
C PHE A 190 4.90 -14.26 -10.59
N ARG A 191 4.28 -13.22 -11.14
CA ARG A 191 2.85 -12.92 -10.96
C ARG A 191 2.20 -12.62 -12.30
N LYS A 192 0.90 -12.88 -12.38
CA LYS A 192 0.08 -12.68 -13.59
C LYS A 192 -1.04 -11.68 -13.30
N LEU A 193 -1.11 -10.59 -14.06
CA LEU A 193 -2.24 -9.67 -14.02
C LEU A 193 -3.31 -10.14 -15.00
N THR A 194 -4.51 -10.42 -14.51
CA THR A 194 -5.65 -10.92 -15.28
C THR A 194 -6.77 -9.88 -15.34
N LEU A 195 -7.51 -9.87 -16.44
CA LEU A 195 -8.69 -9.01 -16.63
C LEU A 195 -9.90 -9.89 -16.92
N ASN A 196 -10.91 -9.85 -16.05
CA ASN A 196 -12.16 -10.58 -16.24
C ASN A 196 -13.19 -9.71 -16.98
N GLY A 197 -13.17 -9.79 -18.32
CA GLY A 197 -14.09 -9.05 -19.19
C GLY A 197 -15.57 -9.45 -19.08
N GLY A 198 -15.89 -10.54 -18.38
CA GLY A 198 -17.28 -10.99 -18.15
C GLY A 198 -18.01 -10.19 -17.07
N THR A 199 -17.31 -9.29 -16.37
CA THR A 199 -17.85 -8.49 -15.27
C THR A 199 -17.93 -7.00 -15.64
N ARG A 200 -18.85 -6.27 -15.01
CA ARG A 200 -18.98 -4.82 -15.13
C ARG A 200 -19.10 -4.22 -13.72
N PRO A 201 -18.10 -3.45 -13.24
CA PRO A 201 -16.83 -3.11 -13.90
C PRO A 201 -15.94 -4.35 -14.14
N VAL A 202 -14.97 -4.24 -15.06
CA VAL A 202 -14.00 -5.31 -15.36
C VAL A 202 -13.14 -5.53 -14.13
N LEU A 203 -13.23 -6.71 -13.53
CA LEU A 203 -12.36 -7.08 -12.41
C LEU A 203 -10.94 -7.33 -12.91
N VAL A 204 -9.97 -6.73 -12.23
CA VAL A 204 -8.55 -6.89 -12.50
C VAL A 204 -7.91 -7.47 -11.24
N LYS A 205 -7.16 -8.57 -11.40
CA LYS A 205 -6.53 -9.26 -10.27
C LYS A 205 -5.07 -9.53 -10.61
N LEU A 206 -4.20 -9.39 -9.62
CA LEU A 206 -2.83 -9.88 -9.70
C LEU A 206 -2.78 -11.22 -8.97
N GLU A 207 -2.63 -12.30 -9.73
CA GLU A 207 -2.65 -13.66 -9.18
C GLU A 207 -1.53 -13.89 -8.17
N ASP A 208 -1.69 -14.95 -7.36
CA ASP A 208 -0.75 -15.34 -6.32
C ASP A 208 0.66 -15.60 -6.89
N PRO A 209 1.71 -15.27 -6.12
CA PRO A 209 3.07 -15.44 -6.58
C PRO A 209 3.45 -16.91 -6.73
N VAL A 210 4.20 -17.19 -7.79
CA VAL A 210 4.93 -18.45 -7.98
C VAL A 210 6.41 -18.08 -8.00
N GLU A 211 7.25 -18.74 -7.21
CA GLU A 211 8.69 -18.44 -7.17
C GLU A 211 9.55 -19.67 -7.45
N THR A 212 10.79 -19.43 -7.84
CA THR A 212 11.86 -20.43 -7.92
C THR A 212 13.18 -19.79 -7.55
N GLU A 213 14.09 -20.59 -6.98
CA GLU A 213 15.49 -20.23 -6.83
C GLU A 213 16.20 -20.34 -8.18
N LEU A 214 17.24 -19.51 -8.34
CA LEU A 214 18.10 -19.47 -9.51
C LEU A 214 19.56 -19.69 -9.08
N PRO A 215 20.29 -20.59 -9.74
CA PRO A 215 21.70 -20.80 -9.44
C PRO A 215 22.54 -19.57 -9.83
N MET A 216 23.77 -19.53 -9.27
CA MET A 216 24.74 -18.48 -9.58
C MET A 216 25.45 -18.71 -10.92
N GLU A 217 25.63 -19.98 -11.32
CA GLU A 217 26.27 -20.35 -12.59
C GLU A 217 25.40 -19.96 -13.78
N GLU A 218 25.90 -19.09 -14.67
CA GLU A 218 25.10 -18.42 -15.71
C GLU A 218 24.38 -19.39 -16.66
N GLU A 219 25.03 -20.47 -17.08
CA GLU A 219 24.45 -21.46 -18.02
C GLU A 219 23.31 -22.25 -17.38
N GLU A 220 23.49 -22.68 -16.13
CA GLU A 220 22.45 -23.35 -15.36
C GLU A 220 21.32 -22.37 -15.02
N ARG A 221 21.67 -21.10 -14.75
CA ARG A 221 20.73 -20.02 -14.44
C ARG A 221 19.77 -19.74 -15.59
N ASP A 222 20.29 -19.65 -16.81
CA ASP A 222 19.46 -19.50 -18.02
C ASP A 222 18.56 -20.71 -18.26
N THR A 223 19.08 -21.91 -18.01
CA THR A 223 18.31 -23.16 -18.20
C THR A 223 17.16 -23.26 -17.19
N GLU A 224 17.40 -22.95 -15.92
CA GLU A 224 16.38 -22.97 -14.88
C GLU A 224 15.36 -21.84 -15.07
N PHE A 225 15.81 -20.63 -15.42
CA PHE A 225 14.88 -19.54 -15.71
C PHE A 225 14.03 -19.83 -16.95
N TYR A 226 14.61 -20.44 -18.00
CA TYR A 226 13.85 -20.84 -19.18
C TYR A 226 12.74 -21.84 -18.83
N ARG A 227 13.05 -22.89 -18.06
CA ARG A 227 12.08 -23.88 -17.59
C ARG A 227 10.98 -23.22 -16.76
N PHE A 228 11.36 -22.32 -15.85
CA PHE A 228 10.43 -21.57 -15.04
C PHE A 228 9.49 -20.71 -15.88
N ALA A 229 10.04 -19.90 -16.80
CA ALA A 229 9.28 -19.04 -17.69
C ALA A 229 8.36 -19.84 -18.62
N GLN A 230 8.80 -21.01 -19.10
CA GLN A 230 7.96 -21.90 -19.90
C GLN A 230 6.76 -22.43 -19.10
N LYS A 231 7.00 -22.82 -17.83
CA LYS A 231 5.96 -23.30 -16.91
C LYS A 231 4.95 -22.20 -16.56
N THR A 232 5.41 -21.00 -16.21
CA THR A 232 4.55 -19.90 -15.73
C THR A 232 3.79 -19.22 -16.86
N LEU A 233 4.40 -19.03 -18.03
CA LEU A 233 3.70 -18.51 -19.20
C LEU A 233 2.72 -19.56 -19.76
N GLY A 234 3.10 -20.83 -19.74
CA GLY A 234 2.25 -21.94 -20.16
C GLY A 234 1.64 -21.71 -21.55
N LYS A 235 0.32 -21.89 -21.66
CA LYS A 235 -0.46 -21.68 -22.89
C LYS A 235 -1.23 -20.34 -22.90
N ASP A 236 -1.02 -19.52 -21.89
CA ASP A 236 -1.77 -18.28 -21.73
C ASP A 236 -1.28 -17.20 -22.71
N LEU A 237 -2.21 -16.31 -23.09
CA LEU A 237 -1.90 -15.16 -23.92
C LEU A 237 -1.47 -13.98 -23.06
N TYR A 238 -0.28 -13.45 -23.35
CA TYR A 238 0.29 -12.28 -22.70
C TYR A 238 0.52 -11.16 -23.71
N SER A 239 0.11 -9.95 -23.35
CA SER A 239 0.36 -8.72 -24.12
C SER A 239 1.78 -8.23 -23.92
N SER A 240 2.23 -8.25 -22.68
CA SER A 240 3.55 -7.78 -22.28
C SER A 240 4.08 -8.55 -21.08
N ILE A 241 5.41 -8.46 -20.92
CA ILE A 241 6.14 -8.96 -19.77
C ILE A 241 6.88 -7.78 -19.14
N GLN A 242 6.72 -7.62 -17.84
CA GLN A 242 7.39 -6.63 -17.02
C GLN A 242 8.43 -7.34 -16.16
N ILE A 243 9.65 -6.82 -16.12
CA ILE A 243 10.75 -7.37 -15.33
C ILE A 243 11.27 -6.29 -14.39
N THR A 244 11.42 -6.64 -13.10
CA THR A 244 11.98 -5.77 -12.06
C THR A 244 13.00 -6.51 -11.21
N GLY A 245 13.73 -5.75 -10.41
CA GLY A 245 14.68 -6.25 -9.42
C GLY A 245 16.08 -6.43 -9.98
N GLU A 246 16.94 -6.93 -9.11
CA GLU A 246 18.35 -7.18 -9.36
C GLU A 246 18.53 -8.67 -9.70
N GLY A 247 19.38 -9.01 -10.66
CA GLY A 247 19.67 -10.41 -11.01
C GLY A 247 19.20 -10.87 -12.38
N PHE A 248 18.45 -10.05 -13.13
CA PHE A 248 18.22 -10.29 -14.56
C PHE A 248 19.26 -9.56 -15.40
N SER A 249 19.95 -10.28 -16.29
CA SER A 249 20.78 -9.69 -17.35
C SER A 249 20.54 -10.43 -18.66
N GLN A 250 20.62 -9.70 -19.77
CA GLN A 250 20.59 -10.29 -21.11
C GLN A 250 21.87 -11.08 -21.43
N ASP A 251 22.94 -10.87 -20.66
CA ASP A 251 24.22 -11.55 -20.85
C ASP A 251 24.09 -13.05 -20.56
N TRP A 252 23.45 -13.40 -19.44
CA TRP A 252 23.22 -14.80 -19.07
C TRP A 252 21.90 -15.34 -19.64
N ALA A 253 20.83 -14.54 -19.73
CA ALA A 253 19.48 -15.01 -20.06
C ALA A 253 19.23 -15.23 -21.57
N VAL A 254 20.18 -15.81 -22.31
CA VAL A 254 20.19 -15.84 -23.79
C VAL A 254 19.02 -16.65 -24.35
N GLN A 255 18.77 -17.86 -23.85
CA GLN A 255 17.68 -18.72 -24.31
C GLN A 255 16.33 -18.23 -23.75
N SER A 256 16.34 -17.74 -22.51
CA SER A 256 15.16 -17.19 -21.84
C SER A 256 14.61 -15.95 -22.55
N VAL A 257 15.47 -15.01 -22.96
CA VAL A 257 15.04 -13.81 -23.71
C VAL A 257 14.33 -14.18 -25.01
N LYS A 258 14.78 -15.23 -25.72
CA LYS A 258 14.11 -15.72 -26.94
C LYS A 258 12.69 -16.22 -26.65
N LEU A 259 12.48 -16.90 -25.52
CA LEU A 259 11.17 -17.35 -25.06
C LEU A 259 10.28 -16.16 -24.66
N LEU A 260 10.82 -15.21 -23.88
CA LEU A 260 10.08 -14.05 -23.40
C LEU A 260 9.59 -13.17 -24.56
N CYS A 261 10.41 -13.00 -25.60
CA CYS A 261 10.10 -12.23 -26.80
C CYS A 261 9.36 -13.03 -27.89
N TYR A 262 8.99 -14.28 -27.62
CA TYR A 262 8.30 -15.13 -28.59
C TYR A 262 7.03 -14.45 -29.12
N GLN A 263 6.78 -14.59 -30.42
CA GLN A 263 5.68 -13.93 -31.13
C GLN A 263 5.65 -12.39 -31.02
N LYS A 264 6.82 -11.74 -30.93
CA LYS A 264 6.96 -10.27 -30.83
C LYS A 264 6.30 -9.68 -29.58
N ARG A 265 6.21 -10.47 -28.50
CA ARG A 265 5.75 -9.99 -27.20
C ARG A 265 6.68 -8.88 -26.69
N LYS A 266 6.10 -7.81 -26.15
CA LYS A 266 6.88 -6.70 -25.61
C LYS A 266 7.38 -7.06 -24.21
N VAL A 267 8.68 -6.95 -24.00
CA VAL A 267 9.34 -7.16 -22.72
C VAL A 267 9.94 -5.84 -22.28
N TYR A 268 9.63 -5.41 -21.05
CA TYR A 268 10.14 -4.19 -20.45
C TYR A 268 10.89 -4.54 -19.17
N TYR A 269 12.03 -3.89 -18.97
CA TYR A 269 12.86 -4.04 -17.79
C TYR A 269 13.07 -2.65 -17.17
N GLY A 270 12.75 -2.51 -15.88
CA GLY A 270 12.96 -1.25 -15.17
C GLY A 270 12.28 -1.20 -13.80
N ASN A 271 13.06 -0.85 -12.77
CA ASN A 271 12.59 -0.77 -11.38
C ASN A 271 11.70 0.46 -11.11
N ASN A 272 11.73 1.46 -11.98
CA ASN A 272 10.94 2.67 -11.79
C ASN A 272 9.42 2.48 -11.96
N LEU A 273 8.96 1.29 -12.33
CA LEU A 273 7.55 1.03 -12.57
C LEU A 273 6.70 1.25 -11.31
N PHE A 274 7.24 1.03 -10.10
CA PHE A 274 6.48 1.26 -8.86
C PHE A 274 6.32 2.76 -8.60
N ALA A 275 7.40 3.54 -8.63
CA ALA A 275 7.28 5.00 -8.47
C ALA A 275 6.40 5.63 -9.57
N ARG A 276 6.49 5.13 -10.82
CA ARG A 276 5.60 5.56 -11.91
C ARG A 276 4.16 5.15 -11.67
N GLY A 277 3.91 3.91 -11.26
CA GLY A 277 2.57 3.40 -10.94
C GLY A 277 1.89 4.16 -9.80
N ALA A 278 2.64 4.53 -8.76
CA ALA A 278 2.19 5.43 -7.70
C ALA A 278 1.80 6.81 -8.23
N CYS A 279 2.62 7.37 -9.12
CA CYS A 279 2.31 8.64 -9.76
C CYS A 279 1.06 8.56 -10.64
N GLU A 280 0.89 7.49 -11.42
CA GLU A 280 -0.30 7.21 -12.23
C GLU A 280 -1.56 7.04 -11.37
N ALA A 281 -1.45 6.34 -10.24
CA ALA A 281 -2.55 6.17 -9.29
C ALA A 281 -3.10 7.53 -8.83
N GLY A 282 -2.21 8.47 -8.50
CA GLY A 282 -2.58 9.83 -8.16
C GLY A 282 -3.30 10.57 -9.29
N LYS A 283 -2.78 10.46 -10.52
CA LYS A 283 -3.38 11.09 -11.71
C LYS A 283 -4.77 10.53 -11.99
N GLU A 284 -4.92 9.22 -11.93
CA GLU A 284 -6.17 8.51 -12.20
C GLU A 284 -7.24 8.85 -11.16
N ARG A 285 -6.91 8.79 -9.87
CA ARG A 285 -7.88 9.02 -8.77
C ARG A 285 -8.34 10.49 -8.71
N LEU A 286 -7.43 11.44 -8.96
CA LEU A 286 -7.70 12.87 -8.75
C LEU A 286 -8.14 13.62 -10.01
N GLU A 287 -7.83 13.10 -11.20
CA GLU A 287 -8.03 13.84 -12.46
C GLU A 287 -8.68 12.99 -13.56
N ASP A 288 -7.96 12.02 -14.12
CA ASP A 288 -8.34 11.42 -15.41
C ASP A 288 -9.55 10.52 -15.29
N LYS A 289 -9.62 9.73 -14.21
CA LYS A 289 -10.69 8.77 -13.95
C LYS A 289 -10.99 7.89 -15.19
N SER A 290 -9.95 7.57 -15.96
CA SER A 290 -9.97 6.80 -17.21
C SER A 290 -10.24 5.32 -16.97
N LEU A 291 -9.92 4.83 -15.77
CA LEU A 291 -10.05 3.45 -15.33
C LEU A 291 -11.36 3.19 -14.57
N LYS A 292 -12.34 4.11 -14.56
CA LYS A 292 -13.66 3.91 -13.92
C LYS A 292 -14.35 2.58 -14.29
N GLY A 293 -14.11 2.06 -15.49
CA GLY A 293 -14.66 0.79 -15.97
C GLY A 293 -13.92 -0.46 -15.49
N TYR A 294 -12.84 -0.30 -14.72
CA TYR A 294 -11.99 -1.34 -14.19
C TYR A 294 -11.96 -1.27 -12.67
N ARG A 295 -11.93 -2.42 -12.01
CA ARG A 295 -11.79 -2.50 -10.56
C ARG A 295 -10.65 -3.46 -10.23
N PHE A 296 -9.57 -2.92 -9.66
CA PHE A 296 -8.50 -3.74 -9.15
C PHE A 296 -8.90 -4.37 -7.81
N LEU A 297 -8.69 -5.67 -7.67
CA LEU A 297 -8.86 -6.41 -6.43
C LEU A 297 -7.52 -6.37 -5.68
N SER A 298 -7.28 -5.24 -5.00
CA SER A 298 -6.08 -5.03 -4.18
C SER A 298 -6.21 -5.75 -2.84
N ASP A 299 -5.08 -6.23 -2.32
CA ASP A 299 -4.94 -6.73 -0.94
C ASP A 299 -5.17 -5.61 0.09
N SER A 300 -5.31 -4.36 -0.35
CA SER A 300 -5.63 -3.22 0.50
C SER A 300 -7.13 -2.91 0.58
N LEU A 301 -7.97 -3.49 -0.29
CA LEU A 301 -9.39 -3.17 -0.36
C LEU A 301 -10.23 -4.07 0.54
N VAL A 302 -11.09 -3.44 1.34
CA VAL A 302 -12.13 -4.16 2.10
C VAL A 302 -13.17 -4.71 1.14
N MET A 303 -13.43 -6.01 1.23
CA MET A 303 -14.33 -6.74 0.33
C MET A 303 -15.70 -7.05 0.96
N ALA A 304 -15.95 -6.55 2.18
CA ALA A 304 -17.16 -6.80 2.93
C ALA A 304 -17.90 -5.49 3.25
N ASP A 305 -19.21 -5.50 3.05
CA ASP A 305 -20.11 -4.53 3.66
C ASP A 305 -20.49 -5.03 5.04
N VAL A 306 -20.36 -4.18 6.05
CA VAL A 306 -20.68 -4.48 7.44
C VAL A 306 -21.72 -3.49 7.91
N GLY A 307 -22.83 -3.98 8.45
CA GLY A 307 -23.84 -3.14 9.08
C GLY A 307 -24.56 -3.86 10.19
N MET A 308 -25.58 -3.22 10.75
CA MET A 308 -26.43 -3.79 11.80
C MET A 308 -27.89 -3.47 11.50
N GLU A 309 -28.79 -4.41 11.82
CA GLU A 309 -30.21 -4.11 11.88
C GLU A 309 -30.50 -3.45 13.23
N MET A 310 -30.88 -2.17 13.21
CA MET A 310 -31.04 -1.34 14.42
C MET A 310 -32.40 -0.65 14.43
N ARG A 311 -32.78 -0.06 15.58
CA ARG A 311 -33.85 0.93 15.63
C ARG A 311 -33.25 2.33 15.74
N VAL A 312 -33.39 3.12 14.68
CA VAL A 312 -32.93 4.51 14.64
C VAL A 312 -34.16 5.42 14.70
N MET A 313 -34.22 6.30 15.70
CA MET A 313 -35.39 7.18 15.94
C MET A 313 -36.73 6.42 16.00
N GLY A 314 -36.71 5.21 16.56
CA GLY A 314 -37.89 4.35 16.74
C GLY A 314 -38.22 3.41 15.57
N SER A 315 -37.62 3.62 14.41
CA SER A 315 -37.87 2.83 13.20
C SER A 315 -36.82 1.74 12.99
N PRO A 316 -37.20 0.48 12.69
CA PRO A 316 -36.27 -0.55 12.24
C PRO A 316 -35.57 -0.12 10.95
N THR A 317 -34.24 -0.15 10.93
CA THR A 317 -33.44 0.29 9.79
C THR A 317 -32.09 -0.41 9.78
N TYR A 318 -31.63 -0.79 8.60
CA TYR A 318 -30.25 -1.23 8.37
C TYR A 318 -29.30 -0.03 8.49
N TYR A 319 -28.40 -0.08 9.47
CA TYR A 319 -27.38 0.93 9.71
C TYR A 319 -26.03 0.46 9.14
N PRO A 320 -25.53 1.05 8.03
CA PRO A 320 -24.23 0.67 7.48
C PRO A 320 -23.10 1.20 8.37
N LEU A 321 -22.14 0.34 8.69
CA LEU A 321 -20.94 0.67 9.46
C LEU A 321 -19.73 0.80 8.53
N ILE A 322 -19.43 -0.25 7.77
CA ILE A 322 -18.33 -0.29 6.80
C ILE A 322 -18.89 -0.61 5.42
N GLN A 323 -18.35 0.05 4.40
CA GLN A 323 -18.68 -0.20 3.00
C GLN A 323 -17.49 -0.81 2.27
N ALA A 324 -17.76 -1.82 1.47
CA ALA A 324 -16.75 -2.46 0.65
C ALA A 324 -16.19 -1.50 -0.43
N GLY A 325 -14.96 -1.76 -0.86
CA GLY A 325 -14.27 -1.00 -1.91
C GLY A 325 -13.48 0.21 -1.42
N ASN A 326 -13.34 0.38 -0.11
CA ASN A 326 -12.45 1.35 0.54
C ASN A 326 -11.17 0.65 1.03
N ASN A 327 -10.09 1.42 1.18
CA ASN A 327 -8.83 0.89 1.72
C ASN A 327 -9.00 0.58 3.21
N TRP A 328 -8.52 -0.59 3.66
CA TRP A 328 -8.76 -1.07 5.02
C TRP A 328 -8.27 -0.10 6.11
N TYR A 329 -7.20 0.64 5.86
CA TYR A 329 -6.65 1.58 6.83
C TYR A 329 -7.50 2.86 6.99
N ASP A 330 -8.37 3.15 6.02
CA ASP A 330 -9.37 4.23 6.08
C ASP A 330 -10.73 3.70 6.59
N CYS A 331 -10.91 2.38 6.66
CA CYS A 331 -12.15 1.73 7.08
C CYS A 331 -12.28 1.72 8.61
N LYS A 332 -12.83 2.81 9.15
CA LYS A 332 -13.20 2.93 10.56
C LYS A 332 -14.65 3.37 10.71
N ALA A 333 -15.35 2.81 11.67
CA ALA A 333 -16.70 3.21 12.03
C ALA A 333 -16.85 3.22 13.54
N SER A 334 -17.56 4.21 14.06
CA SER A 334 -17.91 4.25 15.46
C SER A 334 -19.35 4.70 15.63
N CYS A 335 -20.08 4.06 16.55
CA CYS A 335 -21.39 4.52 16.97
C CYS A 335 -21.61 4.20 18.44
N GLU A 336 -22.66 4.78 19.00
CA GLU A 336 -23.17 4.38 20.29
C GLU A 336 -24.54 3.74 20.12
N LEU A 337 -24.79 2.70 20.91
CA LEU A 337 -26.01 1.92 20.82
C LEU A 337 -26.53 1.56 22.21
N ILE A 338 -27.84 1.30 22.27
CA ILE A 338 -28.52 0.87 23.50
C ILE A 338 -28.99 -0.56 23.26
N LEU A 339 -28.62 -1.47 24.16
CA LEU A 339 -29.07 -2.86 24.08
C LEU A 339 -30.57 -2.99 24.38
N ASP A 340 -31.25 -3.82 23.60
CA ASP A 340 -32.67 -4.15 23.75
C ASP A 340 -32.82 -5.65 24.06
N ASN A 341 -32.81 -6.00 25.35
CA ASN A 341 -32.93 -7.38 25.87
C ASN A 341 -32.05 -8.41 25.13
N THR A 342 -30.77 -8.08 24.94
CA THR A 342 -29.78 -8.98 24.33
C THR A 342 -28.43 -8.84 25.04
N GLU A 343 -27.62 -9.88 24.95
CA GLU A 343 -26.24 -9.94 25.45
C GLU A 343 -25.23 -10.11 24.31
N GLU A 344 -25.66 -9.90 23.07
CA GLU A 344 -24.83 -9.96 21.87
C GLU A 344 -25.06 -8.75 20.96
N LEU A 345 -24.04 -8.42 20.16
CA LEU A 345 -24.17 -7.56 18.99
C LEU A 345 -24.25 -8.45 17.75
N VAL A 346 -25.20 -8.16 16.86
CA VAL A 346 -25.36 -8.92 15.61
C VAL A 346 -25.07 -8.03 14.42
N PHE A 347 -24.02 -8.39 13.68
CA PHE A 347 -23.62 -7.76 12.44
C PHE A 347 -24.23 -8.47 11.25
N THR A 348 -24.62 -7.70 10.25
CA THR A 348 -25.08 -8.16 8.95
C THR A 348 -23.97 -7.92 7.94
N ILE A 349 -23.51 -8.99 7.29
CA ILE A 349 -22.34 -9.01 6.43
C ILE A 349 -22.73 -9.46 5.03
N SER A 350 -22.24 -8.78 4.01
CA SER A 350 -22.23 -9.27 2.63
C SER A 350 -20.85 -9.04 2.01
N THR A 351 -20.39 -9.97 1.19
CA THR A 351 -19.08 -9.89 0.52
C THR A 351 -19.24 -9.96 -0.99
N PHE A 352 -18.19 -9.63 -1.75
CA PHE A 352 -18.20 -9.80 -3.20
C PHE A 352 -18.39 -11.27 -3.64
N GLU A 353 -17.84 -12.22 -2.89
CA GLU A 353 -17.96 -13.66 -3.20
C GLU A 353 -19.31 -14.22 -2.77
N ASN A 354 -19.82 -13.74 -1.62
CA ASN A 354 -21.10 -14.12 -1.05
C ASN A 354 -21.96 -12.87 -0.85
N PRO A 355 -22.72 -12.44 -1.88
CA PRO A 355 -23.56 -11.25 -1.80
C PRO A 355 -24.80 -11.44 -0.91
N GLU A 356 -25.14 -12.68 -0.56
CA GLU A 356 -26.20 -12.96 0.41
C GLU A 356 -25.80 -12.49 1.80
N LYS A 357 -26.72 -11.77 2.46
CA LYS A 357 -26.51 -11.23 3.80
C LYS A 357 -26.47 -12.36 4.82
N ARG A 358 -25.33 -12.51 5.52
CA ARG A 358 -25.20 -13.39 6.70
C ARG A 358 -25.18 -12.58 7.99
N ARG A 359 -25.57 -13.23 9.09
CA ARG A 359 -25.55 -12.63 10.44
C ARG A 359 -24.41 -13.23 11.25
N VAL A 360 -23.61 -12.37 11.88
CA VAL A 360 -22.48 -12.75 12.75
C VAL A 360 -22.71 -12.12 14.11
N GLY A 361 -22.76 -12.94 15.16
CA GLY A 361 -22.96 -12.50 16.54
C GLY A 361 -21.63 -12.34 17.29
N MET A 362 -21.49 -11.28 18.06
CA MET A 362 -20.42 -11.03 19.02
C MET A 362 -21.03 -11.05 20.42
N MET A 363 -20.63 -12.00 21.25
CA MET A 363 -21.12 -12.14 22.62
C MET A 363 -20.47 -11.08 23.53
N LEU A 364 -21.22 -10.59 24.53
CA LEU A 364 -20.73 -9.63 25.52
C LEU A 364 -20.66 -10.26 26.93
N PRO A 365 -19.74 -11.21 27.16
CA PRO A 365 -19.70 -11.97 28.40
C PRO A 365 -19.51 -11.08 29.63
N GLY A 366 -20.32 -11.36 30.65
CA GLY A 366 -20.29 -10.67 31.93
C GLY A 366 -20.83 -9.23 31.87
N ILE A 367 -21.63 -8.88 30.88
CA ILE A 367 -22.36 -7.62 30.89
C ILE A 367 -23.19 -7.51 32.18
N PRO A 368 -23.18 -6.35 32.88
CA PRO A 368 -23.92 -6.21 34.14
C PRO A 368 -25.42 -6.43 33.91
N PRO A 369 -26.10 -7.16 34.80
CA PRO A 369 -27.55 -7.30 34.72
C PRO A 369 -28.19 -5.95 35.03
N ARG A 370 -28.86 -5.35 34.04
CA ARG A 370 -29.60 -4.10 34.18
C ARG A 370 -30.97 -4.21 33.51
N PRO A 371 -31.96 -3.37 33.87
CA PRO A 371 -33.24 -3.31 33.18
C PRO A 371 -33.08 -3.09 31.67
N ASN A 372 -34.08 -3.45 30.88
CA ASN A 372 -34.02 -3.26 29.43
C ASN A 372 -33.74 -1.79 29.06
N LYS A 373 -32.94 -1.55 28.02
CA LYS A 373 -32.58 -0.22 27.50
C LYS A 373 -31.81 0.66 28.47
N THR A 374 -31.12 0.05 29.44
CA THR A 374 -30.27 0.76 30.41
C THR A 374 -28.79 0.42 30.29
N THR A 375 -28.40 -0.20 29.17
CA THR A 375 -27.01 -0.45 28.80
C THR A 375 -26.68 0.29 27.50
N ARG A 376 -25.87 1.34 27.62
CA ARG A 376 -25.33 2.12 26.50
C ARG A 376 -23.91 1.65 26.23
N LEU A 377 -23.62 1.32 24.98
CA LEU A 377 -22.33 0.84 24.53
C LEU A 377 -21.75 1.80 23.51
N SER A 378 -20.43 1.99 23.56
CA SER A 378 -19.65 2.50 22.43
C SER A 378 -19.18 1.31 21.61
N LEU A 379 -19.39 1.37 20.30
CA LEU A 379 -18.94 0.40 19.33
C LEU A 379 -17.94 1.08 18.38
N GLU A 380 -16.78 0.47 18.20
CA GLU A 380 -15.75 0.90 17.26
C GLU A 380 -15.32 -0.29 16.41
N LEU A 381 -15.36 -0.12 15.09
CA LEU A 381 -14.85 -1.06 14.10
C LEU A 381 -13.66 -0.40 13.41
N GLN A 382 -12.54 -1.12 13.35
CA GLN A 382 -11.36 -0.70 12.63
C GLN A 382 -10.73 -1.90 11.93
N TYR A 383 -10.62 -1.84 10.61
CA TYR A 383 -9.83 -2.83 9.90
C TYR A 383 -8.33 -2.65 10.18
N VAL A 384 -7.63 -3.78 10.33
CA VAL A 384 -6.18 -3.85 10.57
C VAL A 384 -5.45 -4.55 9.43
N SER A 385 -6.18 -5.26 8.57
CA SER A 385 -5.71 -5.84 7.32
C SER A 385 -6.89 -5.92 6.34
N GLN A 386 -6.71 -6.54 5.16
CA GLN A 386 -7.81 -6.74 4.21
C GLN A 386 -8.97 -7.57 4.79
N LYS A 387 -8.63 -8.56 5.62
CA LYS A 387 -9.56 -9.60 6.10
C LYS A 387 -9.97 -9.36 7.54
N GLU A 388 -9.08 -8.82 8.36
CA GLU A 388 -9.28 -8.70 9.79
C GLU A 388 -9.84 -7.32 10.17
N CYS A 389 -10.99 -7.34 10.84
CA CYS A 389 -11.60 -6.18 11.46
C CYS A 389 -11.54 -6.32 12.98
N ARG A 390 -10.99 -5.32 13.67
CA ARG A 390 -11.02 -5.23 15.11
C ARG A 390 -12.33 -4.55 15.54
N VAL A 391 -13.13 -5.25 16.32
CA VAL A 391 -14.36 -4.74 16.92
C VAL A 391 -14.10 -4.49 18.39
N THR A 392 -14.27 -3.25 18.84
CA THR A 392 -14.11 -2.84 20.23
C THR A 392 -15.43 -2.30 20.77
N VAL A 393 -15.91 -2.88 21.86
CA VAL A 393 -17.15 -2.50 22.53
C VAL A 393 -16.84 -2.05 23.95
N LYS A 394 -17.34 -0.90 24.37
CA LYS A 394 -17.14 -0.37 25.73
C LYS A 394 -18.48 -0.06 26.38
N ASP A 395 -18.69 -0.54 27.61
CA ASP A 395 -19.87 -0.17 28.38
C ASP A 395 -19.73 1.25 28.93
N LEU A 396 -20.56 2.16 28.43
CA LEU A 396 -20.57 3.56 28.86
C LEU A 396 -21.48 3.80 30.07
N GLY A 397 -22.50 2.95 30.24
CA GLY A 397 -23.58 3.21 31.19
C GLY A 397 -24.35 4.51 30.89
N PHE A 398 -25.13 4.96 31.88
CA PHE A 398 -25.91 6.20 31.89
C PHE A 398 -25.55 7.09 33.07
N GLY A 399 -24.24 7.21 33.36
CA GLY A 399 -23.76 8.00 34.51
C GLY A 399 -24.18 7.37 35.84
N GLU A 400 -24.65 8.18 36.78
CA GLU A 400 -24.99 7.71 38.13
C GLU A 400 -26.17 6.75 38.18
N MET A 401 -27.15 6.88 37.26
CA MET A 401 -28.33 6.00 37.23
C MET A 401 -27.95 4.56 36.90
N PHE A 402 -27.02 4.38 35.97
CA PHE A 402 -26.47 3.08 35.59
C PHE A 402 -24.97 3.24 35.32
N PRO A 403 -24.12 3.09 36.34
CA PRO A 403 -22.68 3.33 36.19
C PRO A 403 -22.06 2.43 35.12
N SER A 404 -21.12 2.97 34.35
CA SER A 404 -20.24 2.16 33.49
C SER A 404 -19.59 1.04 34.32
N SER A 405 -19.57 -0.17 33.77
CA SER A 405 -18.80 -1.27 34.38
C SER A 405 -17.29 -1.19 34.09
N GLY A 406 -16.86 -0.25 33.25
CA GLY A 406 -15.48 -0.18 32.75
C GLY A 406 -15.10 -1.34 31.82
N LYS A 407 -16.04 -2.24 31.49
CA LYS A 407 -15.76 -3.39 30.62
C LYS A 407 -15.52 -2.95 29.19
N VAL A 408 -14.52 -3.59 28.59
CA VAL A 408 -14.15 -3.48 27.19
C VAL A 408 -14.07 -4.89 26.62
N TRP A 409 -14.80 -5.13 25.54
CA TRP A 409 -14.71 -6.36 24.76
C TRP A 409 -14.02 -6.03 23.44
N THR A 410 -13.02 -6.83 23.07
CA THR A 410 -12.30 -6.67 21.82
C THR A 410 -12.20 -8.01 21.12
N GLU A 411 -12.69 -8.08 19.89
CA GLU A 411 -12.56 -9.25 19.01
C GLU A 411 -11.91 -8.84 17.70
N THR A 412 -11.12 -9.74 17.11
CA THR A 412 -10.64 -9.61 15.73
C THR A 412 -11.38 -10.64 14.91
N VAL A 413 -12.12 -10.17 13.91
CA VAL A 413 -13.02 -11.01 13.10
C VAL A 413 -12.59 -10.97 11.64
N GLU A 414 -12.67 -12.13 10.99
CA GLU A 414 -12.65 -12.27 9.54
C GLU A 414 -14.08 -12.53 9.07
N TRP A 415 -14.57 -11.65 8.19
CA TRP A 415 -16.00 -11.52 7.92
C TRP A 415 -16.62 -12.56 7.04
#